data_AF-A0A7R9ZYS4-F1
#
_entry.id   AF-A0A7R9ZYS4-F1
#
_cell.length_a   1.000
_cell.length_b   1.000
_cell.length_c   1.000
_cell.angle_alpha   90.00
_cell.angle_beta   90.00
_cell.angle_gamma   90.00
#
_symmetry.space_group_name_H-M   'P 1'
#
loop_
_entity.id
_entity.type
_entity.pdbx_description
1 polymer ?
#
loop_
_entity_poly.entity_id
_entity_poly.type
_entity_poly.pdbx_seq_one_letter_code
_entity_poly.pdbx_strand_id
1 'polypeptide(L)'
;GSVEPWEHFDADGVFEHFPPESPQNNSVTGEEAVAKGKDHKPWHHRLHRHAADLHQHTKEHAGRYFLVHTAITFAFAYVLREYGPLRFPHERAQERDPELGRMVFAYGLFDEKESWGDDFLLCLMSWCCWSIQWASTLTGSKVRLIGSFWIALGVATMDYLELNSLTAGISHILFVIIAVYYRQKLRDKFGLESGTVETLCQDLFVWCYCCCCATAQEARQVAHVRTMQASLEPFQRAAAPPASLADAEEPGSPTSSTAGLLEPRDNAALSARDGELGREVSDDAGY
;
A
#
# COMPACT_ATOMS: atom_id res chain seq x y z
N GLY A 1 20.17 15.09 -34.51
CA GLY A 1 19.78 13.74 -34.08
C GLY A 1 18.57 13.36 -34.88
N SER A 2 18.73 12.43 -35.80
CA SER A 2 17.69 11.90 -36.68
C SER A 2 16.64 11.15 -35.85
N VAL A 3 15.39 11.54 -36.00
CA VAL A 3 14.23 10.84 -35.42
C VAL A 3 13.90 9.70 -36.37
N GLU A 4 14.08 8.47 -35.92
CA GLU A 4 13.64 7.30 -36.69
C GLU A 4 12.12 7.12 -36.61
N PRO A 5 11.47 6.64 -37.69
CA PRO A 5 10.04 6.37 -37.70
C PRO A 5 9.74 5.06 -36.98
N TRP A 6 8.78 5.09 -36.06
CA TRP A 6 8.24 3.89 -35.40
C TRP A 6 7.64 2.94 -36.45
N GLU A 7 8.25 1.76 -36.57
CA GLU A 7 7.79 0.68 -37.42
C GLU A 7 6.46 0.10 -36.94
N HIS A 8 5.68 -0.33 -37.92
CA HIS A 8 4.40 -1.01 -37.80
C HIS A 8 4.46 -2.18 -36.83
N PHE A 9 3.53 -2.21 -35.89
CA PHE A 9 3.17 -3.41 -35.13
C PHE A 9 2.28 -4.28 -36.04
N ASP A 10 2.85 -5.35 -36.58
CA ASP A 10 2.11 -6.34 -37.35
C ASP A 10 1.09 -7.04 -36.45
N ALA A 11 -0.18 -6.85 -36.78
CA ALA A 11 -1.29 -7.61 -36.26
C ALA A 11 -1.27 -8.98 -36.94
N ASP A 12 -0.54 -9.93 -36.36
CA ASP A 12 -0.67 -11.35 -36.70
C ASP A 12 -2.06 -11.83 -36.24
N GLY A 13 -3.04 -11.55 -37.10
CA GLY A 13 -4.36 -12.14 -37.09
C GLY A 13 -4.25 -13.64 -37.29
N VAL A 14 -4.22 -14.37 -36.17
CA VAL A 14 -4.53 -15.80 -36.15
C VAL A 14 -6.00 -15.95 -36.52
N PHE A 15 -6.26 -16.07 -37.82
CA PHE A 15 -7.54 -16.56 -38.35
C PHE A 15 -7.68 -18.01 -37.89
N GLU A 16 -8.53 -18.25 -36.89
CA GLU A 16 -8.96 -19.61 -36.56
C GLU A 16 -9.65 -20.21 -37.78
N HIS A 17 -8.99 -21.20 -38.38
CA HIS A 17 -9.51 -22.03 -39.45
C HIS A 17 -10.71 -22.83 -38.93
N PHE A 18 -11.92 -22.38 -39.24
CA PHE A 18 -13.13 -23.18 -39.05
C PHE A 18 -13.07 -24.41 -39.98
N PRO A 19 -13.21 -25.65 -39.46
CA PRO A 19 -13.26 -26.83 -40.30
C PRO A 19 -14.55 -26.84 -41.14
N PRO A 20 -14.50 -27.33 -42.40
CA PRO A 20 -15.68 -27.44 -43.24
C PRO A 20 -16.64 -28.50 -42.67
N GLU A 21 -17.89 -28.10 -42.39
CA GLU A 21 -18.96 -29.02 -42.01
C GLU A 21 -19.23 -30.02 -43.15
N SER A 22 -19.06 -31.30 -42.84
CA SER A 22 -19.43 -32.40 -43.73
C SER A 22 -20.96 -32.53 -43.82
N PRO A 23 -21.55 -32.70 -45.01
CA PRO A 23 -23.00 -32.86 -45.17
C PRO A 23 -23.44 -34.25 -44.69
N GLN A 24 -24.07 -34.33 -43.52
CA GLN A 24 -24.77 -35.54 -43.08
C GLN A 24 -26.15 -35.62 -43.75
N ASN A 25 -26.29 -36.59 -44.65
CA ASN A 25 -27.50 -36.94 -45.36
C ASN A 25 -28.36 -37.88 -44.48
N ASN A 26 -29.29 -37.32 -43.70
CA ASN A 26 -30.27 -38.09 -42.93
C ASN A 26 -31.63 -38.07 -43.65
N SER A 27 -31.90 -39.12 -44.41
CA SER A 27 -33.24 -39.45 -44.92
C SER A 27 -34.12 -39.90 -43.76
N VAL A 28 -34.86 -38.96 -43.17
CA VAL A 28 -35.92 -39.27 -42.20
C VAL A 28 -37.24 -39.38 -42.96
N THR A 29 -37.75 -40.61 -43.01
CA THR A 29 -39.09 -40.97 -43.47
C THR A 29 -40.14 -40.22 -42.65
N GLY A 30 -41.01 -39.49 -43.35
CA GLY A 30 -42.09 -38.74 -42.76
C GLY A 30 -43.26 -39.64 -42.38
N GLU A 31 -43.68 -39.55 -41.11
CA GLU A 31 -45.07 -39.67 -40.67
C GLU A 31 -45.08 -39.41 -39.16
N GLU A 32 -45.22 -38.13 -38.78
CA GLU A 32 -45.85 -37.64 -37.53
C GLU A 32 -45.62 -36.12 -37.41
N ALA A 33 -46.21 -35.37 -38.33
CA ALA A 33 -46.30 -33.91 -38.24
C ALA A 33 -47.45 -33.51 -37.30
N VAL A 34 -47.32 -33.84 -36.00
CA VAL A 34 -48.18 -33.29 -34.95
C VAL A 34 -47.58 -31.95 -34.52
N ALA A 35 -48.38 -30.89 -34.72
CA ALA A 35 -48.06 -29.49 -34.49
C ALA A 35 -47.47 -29.21 -33.09
N LYS A 36 -46.13 -29.25 -32.98
CA LYS A 36 -45.40 -28.56 -31.92
C LYS A 36 -44.94 -27.22 -32.48
N GLY A 37 -45.75 -26.18 -32.27
CA GLY A 37 -45.35 -24.80 -32.50
C GLY A 37 -44.02 -24.56 -31.77
N LYS A 38 -42.94 -24.42 -32.55
CA LYS A 38 -41.62 -24.09 -32.00
C LYS A 38 -41.70 -22.64 -31.56
N ASP A 39 -41.92 -22.42 -30.26
CA ASP A 39 -41.72 -21.14 -29.61
C ASP A 39 -40.26 -20.72 -29.83
N HIS A 40 -40.02 -19.97 -30.91
CA HIS A 40 -38.75 -19.37 -31.22
C HIS A 40 -38.48 -18.30 -30.17
N LYS A 41 -37.90 -18.71 -29.03
CA LYS A 41 -37.36 -17.75 -28.07
C LYS A 41 -36.37 -16.83 -28.81
N PRO A 42 -36.52 -15.50 -28.69
CA PRO A 42 -35.69 -14.54 -29.41
C PRO A 42 -34.20 -14.82 -29.17
N TRP A 43 -33.40 -14.71 -30.22
CA TRP A 43 -31.96 -14.94 -30.18
C TRP A 43 -31.25 -14.10 -29.10
N HIS A 44 -31.74 -12.89 -28.82
CA HIS A 44 -31.29 -12.03 -27.72
C HIS A 44 -31.30 -12.73 -26.35
N HIS A 45 -32.31 -13.56 -26.05
CA HIS A 45 -32.40 -14.24 -24.75
C HIS A 45 -31.38 -15.38 -24.60
N ARG A 46 -30.83 -15.91 -25.70
CA ARG A 46 -29.70 -16.84 -25.66
C ARG A 46 -28.38 -16.11 -25.38
N LEU A 47 -28.16 -14.96 -26.02
CA LEU A 47 -26.97 -14.13 -25.77
C LEU A 47 -26.91 -13.61 -24.34
N HIS A 48 -28.01 -13.09 -23.79
CA HIS A 48 -28.03 -12.61 -22.41
C HIS A 48 -27.74 -13.71 -21.39
N ARG A 49 -28.22 -14.94 -21.62
CA ARG A 49 -27.90 -16.08 -20.74
C ARG A 49 -26.44 -16.47 -20.85
N HIS A 50 -25.90 -16.58 -22.06
CA HIS A 50 -24.50 -16.92 -22.25
C HIS A 50 -23.54 -15.86 -21.67
N ALA A 51 -23.87 -14.57 -21.81
CA ALA A 51 -23.12 -13.49 -21.19
C ALA A 51 -23.20 -13.53 -19.64
N ALA A 52 -24.36 -13.86 -19.08
CA ALA A 52 -24.52 -14.01 -17.63
C ALA A 52 -23.71 -15.20 -17.09
N ASP A 53 -23.71 -16.33 -17.80
CA ASP A 53 -22.96 -17.54 -17.42
C ASP A 53 -21.43 -17.28 -17.47
N LEU A 54 -20.93 -16.63 -18.52
CA LEU A 54 -19.52 -16.21 -18.64
C LEU A 54 -19.11 -15.25 -17.52
N HIS A 55 -19.98 -14.30 -17.18
CA HIS A 55 -19.74 -13.34 -16.09
C HIS A 55 -19.68 -14.05 -14.73
N GLN A 56 -20.58 -15.00 -14.48
CA GLN A 56 -20.60 -15.77 -13.24
C GLN A 56 -19.33 -16.61 -13.06
N HIS A 57 -18.91 -17.33 -14.11
CA HIS A 57 -17.70 -18.13 -14.07
C HIS A 57 -16.46 -17.26 -13.83
N THR A 58 -16.37 -16.10 -14.50
CA THR A 58 -15.26 -15.13 -14.31
C THR A 58 -15.18 -14.63 -12.87
N LYS A 59 -16.32 -14.36 -12.23
CA LYS A 59 -16.38 -13.90 -10.83
C LYS A 59 -15.89 -14.96 -9.84
N GLU A 60 -16.26 -16.22 -10.03
CA GLU A 60 -15.82 -17.30 -9.13
C GLU A 60 -14.30 -17.50 -9.18
N HIS A 61 -13.71 -17.43 -10.37
CA HIS A 61 -12.25 -17.46 -10.53
C HIS A 61 -11.59 -16.23 -9.91
N ALA A 62 -12.10 -15.02 -10.19
CA ALA A 62 -11.57 -13.78 -9.63
C ALA A 62 -11.59 -13.79 -8.09
N GLY A 63 -12.67 -14.27 -7.47
CA GLY A 63 -12.77 -14.40 -6.01
C GLY A 63 -11.71 -15.33 -5.42
N ARG A 64 -11.48 -16.49 -6.04
CA ARG A 64 -10.43 -17.42 -5.58
C ARG A 64 -9.03 -16.84 -5.75
N TYR A 65 -8.72 -16.23 -6.89
CA TYR A 65 -7.43 -15.59 -7.12
C TYR A 65 -7.19 -14.44 -6.14
N PHE A 66 -8.19 -13.60 -5.90
CA PHE A 66 -8.12 -12.51 -4.93
C PHE A 66 -7.77 -13.01 -3.52
N LEU A 67 -8.44 -14.07 -3.04
CA LEU A 67 -8.17 -14.63 -1.70
C LEU A 67 -6.76 -15.21 -1.59
N VAL A 68 -6.32 -15.97 -2.60
CA VAL A 68 -4.97 -16.56 -2.63
C VAL A 68 -3.92 -15.46 -2.69
N HIS A 69 -4.09 -14.48 -3.56
CA HIS A 69 -3.17 -13.34 -3.71
C HIS A 69 -3.08 -12.55 -2.40
N THR A 70 -4.23 -12.21 -1.79
CA THR A 70 -4.26 -11.52 -0.49
C THR A 70 -3.55 -12.32 0.60
N ALA A 71 -3.80 -13.63 0.71
CA ALA A 71 -3.12 -14.48 1.69
C ALA A 71 -1.60 -14.51 1.48
N ILE A 72 -1.14 -14.63 0.23
CA ILE A 72 0.29 -14.59 -0.12
C ILE A 72 0.89 -13.23 0.24
N THR A 73 0.24 -12.11 -0.10
CA THR A 73 0.73 -10.76 0.26
C THR A 73 0.85 -10.60 1.77
N PHE A 74 -0.15 -11.01 2.54
CA PHE A 74 -0.11 -10.89 4.00
C PHE A 74 0.96 -11.80 4.62
N ALA A 75 1.10 -13.04 4.13
CA ALA A 75 2.16 -13.94 4.58
C ALA A 75 3.55 -13.39 4.23
N PHE A 76 3.73 -12.86 3.02
CA PHE A 76 4.98 -12.25 2.59
C PHE A 76 5.29 -10.98 3.39
N ALA A 77 4.31 -10.11 3.63
CA ALA A 77 4.44 -8.93 4.48
C ALA A 77 4.82 -9.30 5.92
N TYR A 78 4.23 -10.38 6.46
CA TYR A 78 4.60 -10.91 7.76
C TYR A 78 6.06 -11.38 7.80
N VAL A 79 6.48 -12.18 6.80
CA VAL A 79 7.86 -12.66 6.69
C VAL A 79 8.85 -11.50 6.53
N LEU A 80 8.56 -10.52 5.68
CA LEU A 80 9.39 -9.32 5.50
C LEU A 80 9.49 -8.50 6.79
N ARG A 81 8.41 -8.42 7.57
CA ARG A 81 8.40 -7.65 8.82
C ARG A 81 9.15 -8.36 9.95
N GLU A 82 9.06 -9.69 10.02
CA GLU A 82 9.67 -10.49 11.08
C GLU A 82 11.14 -10.84 10.79
N TYR A 83 11.44 -11.21 9.55
CA TYR A 83 12.74 -11.75 9.14
C TYR A 83 13.46 -10.91 8.10
N GLY A 84 12.76 -9.96 7.47
CA GLY A 84 13.42 -9.07 6.52
C GLY A 84 14.56 -8.33 7.23
N PRO A 85 15.65 -8.01 6.51
CA PRO A 85 16.70 -7.14 7.05
C PRO A 85 16.03 -5.82 7.44
N LEU A 86 15.69 -5.72 8.72
CA LEU A 86 14.68 -4.82 9.30
C LEU A 86 15.07 -3.34 9.20
N ARG A 87 16.24 -3.08 8.65
CA ARG A 87 16.70 -1.81 8.15
C ARG A 87 17.53 -2.19 6.94
N PHE A 88 17.11 -1.81 5.72
CA PHE A 88 18.12 -1.59 4.69
C PHE A 88 19.21 -0.77 5.36
N PRO A 89 20.50 -1.14 5.22
CA PRO A 89 21.57 -0.29 5.72
C PRO A 89 21.43 1.03 4.97
N HIS A 90 20.61 1.92 5.53
CA HIS A 90 20.57 3.33 5.25
C HIS A 90 21.82 3.84 5.92
N GLU A 91 22.97 3.43 5.37
CA GLU A 91 24.24 4.06 5.62
C GLU A 91 23.96 5.52 5.32
N ARG A 92 23.89 6.32 6.40
CA ARG A 92 23.12 7.56 6.52
C ARG A 92 23.41 8.48 5.34
N ALA A 93 22.75 8.25 4.22
CA ALA A 93 22.74 9.16 3.11
C ALA A 93 22.19 10.44 3.72
N GLN A 94 22.98 11.50 3.63
CA GLN A 94 22.69 12.77 4.25
C GLN A 94 21.25 13.15 3.90
N GLU A 95 20.36 13.15 4.90
CA GLU A 95 18.96 13.48 4.65
C GLU A 95 18.91 14.89 4.06
N ARG A 96 18.18 15.04 2.95
CA ARG A 96 17.97 16.34 2.33
C ARG A 96 17.05 17.19 3.22
N ASP A 97 17.35 18.49 3.31
CA ASP A 97 16.47 19.44 3.98
C ASP A 97 15.16 19.61 3.19
N PRO A 98 14.03 19.85 3.87
CA PRO A 98 12.74 20.00 3.21
C PRO A 98 12.75 21.23 2.30
N GLU A 99 12.21 21.04 1.10
CA GLU A 99 12.13 22.08 0.08
C GLU A 99 10.82 22.87 0.24
N LEU A 100 10.80 23.76 1.24
CA LEU A 100 9.61 24.49 1.65
C LEU A 100 8.94 25.23 0.48
N GLY A 101 7.64 25.01 0.31
CA GLY A 101 6.83 25.71 -0.67
C GLY A 101 6.97 25.23 -2.12
N ARG A 102 7.62 24.09 -2.38
CA ARG A 102 7.56 23.47 -3.71
C ARG A 102 6.25 22.70 -3.91
N MET A 103 5.78 22.71 -5.16
CA MET A 103 4.64 21.91 -5.62
C MET A 103 4.98 20.44 -5.85
N VAL A 104 6.26 20.08 -5.96
CA VAL A 104 6.71 18.74 -6.35
C VAL A 104 7.51 18.08 -5.22
N PHE A 105 7.44 16.76 -5.15
CA PHE A 105 8.33 15.96 -4.32
C PHE A 105 9.79 16.17 -4.74
N ALA A 106 10.73 15.94 -3.80
CA ALA A 106 12.16 16.07 -4.08
C ALA A 106 12.65 15.06 -5.12
N TYR A 107 11.89 13.98 -5.30
CA TYR A 107 12.14 12.90 -6.24
C TYR A 107 11.11 12.94 -7.38
N GLY A 108 11.55 12.80 -8.62
CA GLY A 108 10.65 12.64 -9.77
C GLY A 108 9.97 11.26 -9.81
N LEU A 109 8.81 11.17 -10.46
CA LEU A 109 8.10 9.89 -10.69
C LEU A 109 8.94 8.88 -11.48
N PHE A 110 9.68 9.38 -12.47
CA PHE A 110 10.56 8.61 -13.35
C PHE A 110 12.02 9.04 -13.21
N ASP A 111 12.46 9.31 -11.99
CA ASP A 111 13.86 9.69 -11.76
C ASP A 111 14.77 8.45 -11.89
N GLU A 112 15.19 8.18 -13.13
CA GLU A 112 15.97 7.00 -13.51
C GLU A 112 17.35 7.01 -12.86
N LYS A 113 17.96 8.19 -12.65
CA LYS A 113 19.35 8.29 -12.18
C LYS A 113 19.55 7.71 -10.79
N GLU A 114 18.53 7.79 -9.95
CA GLU A 114 18.57 7.29 -8.57
C GLU A 114 17.95 5.88 -8.45
N SER A 115 17.18 5.44 -9.45
CA SER A 115 16.49 4.15 -9.42
C SER A 115 17.42 2.92 -9.52
N TRP A 116 18.64 3.10 -10.03
CA TRP A 116 19.63 2.02 -10.20
C TRP A 116 20.75 2.01 -9.14
N GLY A 117 20.69 2.92 -8.16
CA GLY A 117 21.67 3.04 -7.09
C GLY A 117 21.22 2.40 -5.79
N ASP A 118 21.46 3.11 -4.68
CA ASP A 118 21.14 2.65 -3.32
C ASP A 118 19.63 2.40 -3.11
N ASP A 119 18.77 3.02 -3.93
CA ASP A 119 17.32 2.87 -3.88
C ASP A 119 16.77 1.73 -4.75
N PHE A 120 17.62 0.95 -5.44
CA PHE A 120 17.16 -0.10 -6.35
C PHE A 120 16.18 -1.08 -5.69
N LEU A 121 16.49 -1.54 -4.47
CA LEU A 121 15.66 -2.50 -3.76
C LEU A 121 14.34 -1.87 -3.27
N LEU A 122 14.35 -0.59 -2.91
CA LEU A 122 13.15 0.16 -2.56
C LEU A 122 12.24 0.33 -3.79
N CYS A 123 12.80 0.66 -4.95
CA CYS A 123 12.08 0.72 -6.22
C CYS A 123 11.53 -0.65 -6.62
N LEU A 124 12.33 -1.71 -6.51
CA LEU A 124 11.89 -3.08 -6.80
C LEU A 124 10.74 -3.51 -5.88
N MET A 125 10.83 -3.22 -4.57
CA MET A 125 9.73 -3.48 -3.63
C MET A 125 8.49 -2.64 -3.95
N SER A 126 8.67 -1.40 -4.41
CA SER A 126 7.56 -0.54 -4.84
C SER A 126 6.91 -1.01 -6.14
N TRP A 127 7.58 -1.83 -6.96
CA TRP A 127 7.01 -2.40 -8.18
C TRP A 127 6.39 -3.77 -7.95
N CYS A 128 7.11 -4.67 -7.28
CA CYS A 128 6.65 -6.04 -7.05
C CYS A 128 5.66 -6.14 -5.88
N CYS A 129 5.77 -5.26 -4.89
CA CYS A 129 5.07 -5.34 -3.61
C CYS A 129 4.57 -3.96 -3.16
N TRP A 130 4.07 -3.17 -4.10
CA TRP A 130 3.70 -1.78 -3.87
C TRP A 130 2.72 -1.63 -2.69
N SER A 131 1.78 -2.55 -2.51
CA SER A 131 0.82 -2.53 -1.39
C SER A 131 1.49 -2.63 -0.01
N ILE A 132 2.53 -3.47 0.11
CA ILE A 132 3.35 -3.61 1.32
C ILE A 132 4.20 -2.36 1.53
N GLN A 133 4.82 -1.86 0.47
CA GLN A 133 5.68 -0.68 0.54
C GLN A 133 4.87 0.57 0.91
N TRP A 134 3.69 0.78 0.32
CA TRP A 134 2.79 1.89 0.65
C TRP A 134 2.34 1.83 2.11
N ALA A 135 1.94 0.65 2.59
CA ALA A 135 1.59 0.44 3.99
C ALA A 135 2.77 0.72 4.94
N SER A 136 3.98 0.31 4.56
CA SER A 136 5.21 0.59 5.31
C SER A 136 5.49 2.10 5.38
N THR A 137 5.40 2.79 4.24
CA THR A 137 5.62 4.25 4.13
C THR A 137 4.67 5.02 5.05
N LEU A 138 3.36 4.73 5.04
CA LEU A 138 2.38 5.46 5.85
C LEU A 138 2.43 5.16 7.35
N THR A 139 2.99 4.01 7.73
CA THR A 139 3.08 3.58 9.14
C THR A 139 4.45 3.78 9.75
N GLY A 140 5.44 4.21 8.94
CA GLY A 140 6.78 4.54 9.41
C GLY A 140 6.77 5.63 10.49
N SER A 141 7.63 5.49 11.49
CA SER A 141 7.71 6.39 12.66
C SER A 141 7.90 7.86 12.28
N LYS A 142 8.55 8.13 11.15
CA LYS A 142 8.84 9.47 10.63
C LYS A 142 7.58 10.25 10.25
N VAL A 143 6.57 9.60 9.66
CA VAL A 143 5.33 10.25 9.19
C VAL A 143 4.11 9.84 10.00
N ARG A 144 4.02 8.56 10.39
CA ARG A 144 2.96 7.93 11.20
C ARG A 144 1.56 8.44 10.86
N LEU A 145 1.18 8.33 9.58
CA LEU A 145 -0.12 8.78 9.07
C LEU A 145 -1.23 7.77 9.35
N ILE A 146 -0.90 6.48 9.36
CA ILE A 146 -1.81 5.40 9.74
C ILE A 146 -1.24 4.67 10.96
N GLY A 147 -2.07 4.45 11.98
CA GLY A 147 -1.62 3.87 13.26
C GLY A 147 -1.28 2.38 13.20
N SER A 148 -1.76 1.65 12.20
CA SER A 148 -1.57 0.19 12.07
C SER A 148 -1.17 -0.19 10.65
N PHE A 149 -0.06 -0.90 10.53
CA PHE A 149 0.47 -1.41 9.26
C PHE A 149 -0.53 -2.33 8.56
N TRP A 150 -1.17 -3.22 9.31
CA TRP A 150 -2.12 -4.18 8.76
C TRP A 150 -3.38 -3.52 8.20
N ILE A 151 -3.82 -2.40 8.81
CA ILE A 151 -4.93 -1.61 8.29
C ILE A 151 -4.53 -0.95 6.96
N ALA A 152 -3.34 -0.34 6.92
CA ALA A 152 -2.83 0.26 5.68
C ALA A 152 -2.67 -0.79 4.56
N LEU A 153 -2.16 -1.97 4.88
CA LEU A 153 -2.03 -3.07 3.92
C LEU A 153 -3.40 -3.54 3.42
N GLY A 154 -4.38 -3.69 4.32
CA GLY A 154 -5.76 -4.04 3.95
C GLY A 154 -6.37 -3.01 2.99
N VAL A 155 -6.17 -1.71 3.25
CA VAL A 155 -6.59 -0.64 2.33
C VAL A 155 -5.89 -0.77 0.97
N ALA A 156 -4.59 -1.05 0.94
CA ALA A 156 -3.86 -1.20 -0.32
C ALA A 156 -4.35 -2.39 -1.16
N THR A 157 -4.85 -3.46 -0.55
CA THR A 157 -5.46 -4.59 -1.29
C THR A 157 -6.73 -4.22 -2.04
N MET A 158 -7.34 -3.06 -1.77
CA MET A 158 -8.51 -2.57 -2.52
C MET A 158 -8.21 -2.31 -4.00
N ASP A 159 -6.95 -2.11 -4.35
CA ASP A 159 -6.49 -1.82 -5.72
C ASP A 159 -6.21 -3.09 -6.55
N TYR A 160 -6.36 -4.28 -5.98
CA TYR A 160 -6.12 -5.53 -6.71
C TYR A 160 -7.11 -5.70 -7.85
N LEU A 161 -6.60 -6.08 -9.04
CA LEU A 161 -7.38 -6.20 -10.27
C LEU A 161 -8.54 -7.20 -10.13
N GLU A 162 -8.34 -8.25 -9.35
CA GLU A 162 -9.33 -9.29 -9.07
C GLU A 162 -10.50 -8.72 -8.26
N LEU A 163 -10.23 -7.90 -7.23
CA LEU A 163 -11.25 -7.23 -6.44
C LEU A 163 -11.93 -6.13 -7.25
N ASN A 164 -11.17 -5.44 -8.10
CA ASN A 164 -11.70 -4.43 -9.00
C ASN A 164 -12.73 -5.03 -9.98
N SER A 165 -12.44 -6.23 -10.50
CA SER A 165 -13.36 -6.99 -11.36
C SER A 165 -14.63 -7.43 -10.62
N LEU A 166 -14.51 -7.84 -9.36
CA LEU A 166 -15.65 -8.23 -8.51
C LEU A 166 -16.55 -7.05 -8.14
N THR A 167 -15.95 -5.88 -7.92
CA THR A 167 -16.63 -4.66 -7.46
C THR A 167 -16.95 -3.67 -8.59
N ALA A 168 -16.67 -4.04 -9.84
CA ALA A 168 -16.88 -3.23 -11.04
C ALA A 168 -16.28 -1.81 -10.94
N GLY A 169 -15.02 -1.67 -10.50
CA GLY A 169 -14.36 -0.35 -10.43
C GLY A 169 -14.34 0.27 -9.04
N ILE A 170 -15.32 -0.04 -8.20
CA ILE A 170 -15.61 0.77 -6.99
C ILE A 170 -14.47 0.69 -5.96
N SER A 171 -13.89 -0.49 -5.77
CA SER A 171 -12.76 -0.67 -4.85
C SER A 171 -11.54 0.17 -5.23
N HIS A 172 -11.18 0.19 -6.52
CA HIS A 172 -10.09 1.02 -7.06
C HIS A 172 -10.37 2.52 -6.86
N ILE A 173 -11.58 3.00 -7.15
CA ILE A 173 -11.93 4.42 -6.95
C ILE A 173 -11.78 4.82 -5.48
N LEU A 174 -12.28 3.99 -4.56
CA LEU A 174 -12.14 4.23 -3.13
C LEU A 174 -10.67 4.22 -2.69
N PHE A 175 -9.87 3.28 -3.21
CA PHE A 175 -8.44 3.24 -2.96
C PHE A 175 -7.75 4.52 -3.42
N VAL A 176 -7.98 4.97 -4.66
CA VAL A 176 -7.35 6.19 -5.22
C VAL A 176 -7.71 7.42 -4.38
N ILE A 177 -8.96 7.57 -3.93
CA ILE A 177 -9.35 8.68 -3.05
C ILE A 177 -8.55 8.66 -1.74
N ILE A 178 -8.42 7.48 -1.12
CA ILE A 178 -7.65 7.31 0.12
C ILE A 178 -6.16 7.57 -0.11
N ALA A 179 -5.61 7.07 -1.22
CA ALA A 179 -4.21 7.23 -1.57
C ALA A 179 -3.87 8.71 -1.84
N VAL A 180 -4.71 9.43 -2.60
CA VAL A 180 -4.60 10.88 -2.79
C VAL A 180 -4.70 11.63 -1.47
N TYR A 181 -5.66 11.27 -0.59
CA TYR A 181 -5.77 11.90 0.73
C TYR A 181 -4.49 11.76 1.56
N TYR A 182 -3.92 10.56 1.65
CA TYR A 182 -2.70 10.34 2.42
C TYR A 182 -1.46 10.94 1.76
N ARG A 183 -1.42 11.00 0.42
CA ARG A 183 -0.37 11.68 -0.32
C ARG A 183 -0.39 13.20 -0.09
N GLN A 184 -1.56 13.80 0.00
CA GLN A 184 -1.72 15.21 0.40
C GLN A 184 -1.27 15.44 1.84
N LYS A 185 -1.58 14.52 2.77
CA LYS A 185 -1.03 14.56 4.13
C LYS A 185 0.49 14.37 4.17
N LEU A 186 1.04 13.62 3.24
CA LEU A 186 2.48 13.48 3.10
C LEU A 186 3.12 14.81 2.66
N ARG A 187 2.53 15.49 1.67
CA ARG A 187 2.95 16.84 1.23
C ARG A 187 2.97 17.83 2.40
N ASP A 188 1.90 17.87 3.20
CA ASP A 188 1.81 18.69 4.43
C ASP A 188 3.00 18.43 5.37
N LYS A 189 3.32 17.16 5.63
CA LYS A 189 4.38 16.74 6.56
C LYS A 189 5.78 17.17 6.12
N PHE A 190 6.00 17.27 4.81
CA PHE A 190 7.28 17.68 4.22
C PHE A 190 7.33 19.18 3.88
N GLY A 191 6.29 19.95 4.20
CA GLY A 191 6.23 21.39 3.90
C GLY A 191 6.12 21.69 2.40
N LEU A 192 5.60 20.72 1.63
CA LEU A 192 5.27 20.90 0.22
C LEU A 192 3.89 21.54 0.09
N GLU A 193 3.62 22.16 -1.05
CA GLU A 193 2.29 22.67 -1.35
C GLU A 193 1.27 21.53 -1.46
N SER A 194 0.11 21.72 -0.85
CA SER A 194 -0.95 20.72 -0.67
C SER A 194 -2.33 21.38 -0.67
N GLY A 195 -3.36 20.60 -0.92
CA GLY A 195 -4.76 21.05 -0.90
C GLY A 195 -5.16 21.95 -2.08
N THR A 196 -4.26 22.19 -3.04
CA THR A 196 -4.57 22.93 -4.26
C THR A 196 -5.20 22.02 -5.31
N VAL A 197 -6.03 22.59 -6.19
CA VAL A 197 -6.67 21.84 -7.28
C VAL A 197 -5.62 21.16 -8.18
N GLU A 198 -4.50 21.86 -8.43
CA GLU A 198 -3.39 21.32 -9.23
C GLU A 198 -2.76 20.09 -8.58
N THR A 199 -2.41 20.14 -7.30
CA THR A 199 -1.79 19.02 -6.60
C THR A 199 -2.75 17.83 -6.45
N LEU A 200 -4.05 18.08 -6.22
CA LEU A 200 -5.08 17.04 -6.19
C LEU A 200 -5.24 16.34 -7.54
N CYS A 201 -5.31 17.11 -8.64
CA CYS A 201 -5.37 16.56 -9.98
C CYS A 201 -4.13 15.73 -10.29
N GLN A 202 -2.93 16.27 -10.02
CA GLN A 202 -1.67 15.56 -10.25
C GLN A 202 -1.64 14.22 -9.49
N ASP A 203 -2.01 14.22 -8.21
CA ASP A 203 -2.00 13.02 -7.39
C ASP A 203 -3.05 12.00 -7.87
N LEU A 204 -4.21 12.45 -8.33
CA LEU A 204 -5.23 11.58 -8.94
C LEU A 204 -4.72 10.92 -10.22
N PHE A 205 -4.10 11.69 -11.13
CA PHE A 205 -3.48 11.12 -12.34
C PHE A 205 -2.37 10.13 -11.99
N VAL A 206 -1.50 10.47 -11.06
CA VAL A 206 -0.39 9.59 -10.65
C VAL A 206 -0.90 8.26 -10.11
N TRP A 207 -1.90 8.27 -9.22
CA TRP A 207 -2.45 7.04 -8.65
C TRP A 207 -3.31 6.23 -9.62
N CYS A 208 -3.97 6.87 -10.58
CA CYS A 208 -4.73 6.16 -11.63
C CYS A 208 -3.82 5.47 -12.67
N TYR A 209 -2.64 6.04 -12.99
CA TYR A 209 -1.83 5.58 -14.12
C TYR A 209 -0.51 4.87 -13.71
N CYS A 210 0.09 5.20 -12.57
CA CYS A 210 1.30 4.52 -12.10
C CYS A 210 1.39 4.45 -10.57
N CYS A 211 0.59 3.57 -9.95
CA CYS A 211 0.59 3.36 -8.50
C CYS A 211 1.96 2.91 -7.93
N CYS A 212 2.72 2.10 -8.69
CA CYS A 212 4.08 1.69 -8.30
C CYS A 212 5.07 2.87 -8.29
N CYS A 213 5.03 3.74 -9.30
CA CYS A 213 5.85 4.96 -9.34
C CYS A 213 5.51 5.90 -8.18
N ALA A 214 4.22 6.08 -7.91
CA ALA A 214 3.72 6.89 -6.81
C ALA A 214 4.26 6.37 -5.47
N THR A 215 4.15 5.07 -5.25
CA THR A 215 4.63 4.37 -4.05
C THR A 215 6.16 4.51 -3.89
N ALA A 216 6.93 4.33 -4.97
CA ALA A 216 8.39 4.49 -4.96
C ALA A 216 8.81 5.93 -4.62
N GLN A 217 8.13 6.91 -5.20
CA GLN A 217 8.38 8.33 -4.93
C GLN A 217 8.08 8.68 -3.46
N GLU A 218 6.96 8.21 -2.92
CA GLU A 218 6.58 8.43 -1.52
C GLU A 218 7.56 7.75 -0.55
N ALA A 219 7.95 6.51 -0.85
CA ALA A 219 8.91 5.76 -0.06
C ALA A 219 10.28 6.47 -0.02
N ARG A 220 10.79 6.95 -1.17
CA ARG A 220 12.03 7.73 -1.24
C ARG A 220 11.94 9.05 -0.49
N GLN A 221 10.81 9.77 -0.63
CA GLN A 221 10.59 11.01 0.11
C GLN A 221 10.68 10.77 1.62
N VAL A 222 10.02 9.72 2.13
CA VAL A 222 10.08 9.37 3.55
C VAL A 222 11.47 8.91 3.97
N ALA A 223 12.14 8.10 3.17
CA ALA A 223 13.47 7.60 3.49
C ALA A 223 14.51 8.74 3.60
N HIS A 224 14.48 9.70 2.68
CA HIS A 224 15.63 10.58 2.45
C HIS A 224 15.42 12.06 2.74
N VAL A 225 14.19 12.53 2.94
CA VAL A 225 13.92 13.95 3.19
C VAL A 225 13.51 14.16 4.63
N ARG A 226 14.01 15.20 5.29
CA ARG A 226 13.58 15.55 6.66
C ARG A 226 12.16 16.10 6.65
N THR A 227 11.39 15.76 7.69
CA THR A 227 10.08 16.39 7.88
C THR A 227 10.24 17.82 8.36
N MET A 228 9.25 18.67 8.11
CA MET A 228 9.28 20.07 8.54
C MET A 228 9.46 20.20 10.06
N GLN A 229 8.85 19.30 10.84
CA GLN A 229 8.97 19.27 12.29
C GLN A 229 10.41 18.97 12.74
N ALA A 230 11.08 18.02 12.10
CA ALA A 230 12.47 17.68 12.42
C ALA A 230 13.42 18.87 12.14
N SER A 231 13.16 19.65 11.09
CA SER A 231 13.95 20.83 10.74
C SER A 231 13.76 22.02 11.69
N LEU A 232 12.63 22.12 12.39
CA LEU A 232 12.35 23.21 13.35
C LEU A 232 12.86 22.93 14.77
N GLU A 233 13.10 21.67 15.09
CA GLU A 233 13.51 21.21 16.43
C GLU A 233 14.78 21.91 16.96
N PRO A 234 15.85 22.14 16.17
CA PRO A 234 17.03 22.86 16.64
C PRO A 234 16.74 24.31 17.06
N PHE A 235 15.86 24.99 16.32
CA PHE A 235 15.45 26.37 16.64
C PHE A 235 14.56 26.42 17.89
N GLN A 236 13.66 25.45 18.03
CA GLN A 236 12.82 25.31 19.23
C GLN A 236 13.67 25.02 20.48
N ARG A 237 14.68 24.15 20.36
CA ARG A 237 15.62 23.86 21.46
C ARG A 237 16.50 25.08 21.80
N ALA A 238 16.93 25.86 20.80
CA ALA A 238 17.70 27.09 21.03
C ALA A 238 16.87 28.22 21.63
N ALA A 239 15.56 28.27 21.33
CA ALA A 239 14.64 29.25 21.87
C ALA A 239 14.11 28.87 23.27
N ALA A 240 14.20 27.59 23.65
CA ALA A 240 13.83 27.16 25.00
C ALA A 240 14.75 27.87 26.01
N PRO A 241 14.19 28.56 27.02
CA PRO A 241 15.01 29.17 28.06
C PRO A 241 15.91 28.08 28.65
N PRO A 242 17.21 28.35 28.91
CA PRO A 242 18.09 27.37 29.52
C PRO A 242 17.39 26.87 30.77
N ALA A 243 17.09 25.57 30.81
CA ALA A 243 16.40 24.94 31.92
C ALA A 243 17.06 25.46 33.19
N SER A 244 16.34 26.32 33.89
CA SER A 244 16.93 27.17 34.91
C SER A 244 17.66 26.29 35.91
N LEU A 245 18.86 26.70 36.31
CA LEU A 245 19.63 26.20 37.46
C LEU A 245 18.86 26.30 38.81
N ALA A 246 17.52 26.35 38.78
CA ALA A 246 16.64 26.47 39.92
C ALA A 246 16.57 25.18 40.76
N ASP A 247 17.07 24.05 40.25
CA ASP A 247 17.25 22.81 41.02
C ASP A 247 18.72 22.62 41.47
N ALA A 248 19.51 23.69 41.58
CA ALA A 248 20.64 23.69 42.51
C ALA A 248 20.09 23.65 43.94
N GLU A 249 19.56 22.47 44.30
CA GLU A 249 19.18 22.07 45.64
C GLU A 249 20.38 22.33 46.56
N GLU A 250 20.17 23.18 47.56
CA GLU A 250 21.14 23.33 48.63
C GLU A 250 21.39 21.95 49.27
N PRO A 251 22.65 21.52 49.44
CA PRO A 251 22.97 20.32 50.20
C PRO A 251 22.75 20.61 51.68
N GLY A 252 21.53 20.42 52.19
CA GLY A 252 21.26 20.59 53.61
C GLY A 252 19.87 20.18 54.09
N SER A 253 19.72 18.94 54.59
CA SER A 253 19.39 18.68 56.02
C SER A 253 18.91 17.24 56.26
N PRO A 254 19.56 16.46 57.16
CA PRO A 254 19.07 15.16 57.60
C PRO A 254 18.05 15.31 58.75
N THR A 255 16.79 14.94 58.51
CA THR A 255 15.80 14.66 59.58
C THR A 255 15.05 13.38 59.21
N SER A 256 15.41 12.22 59.78
CA SER A 256 14.95 11.65 61.05
C SER A 256 13.44 11.29 61.10
N SER A 257 13.17 9.99 60.89
CA SER A 257 12.30 9.11 61.68
C SER A 257 10.80 9.41 61.84
N THR A 258 9.93 8.57 61.23
CA THR A 258 8.77 7.90 61.86
C THR A 258 8.29 6.78 60.91
N ALA A 259 8.58 5.49 61.11
CA ALA A 259 7.96 4.54 62.05
C ALA A 259 6.42 4.37 61.93
N GLY A 260 5.99 3.37 61.14
CA GLY A 260 5.03 2.33 61.57
C GLY A 260 3.53 2.47 61.23
N LEU A 261 3.03 1.55 60.37
CA LEU A 261 1.81 0.71 60.52
C LEU A 261 1.66 -0.11 59.19
N LEU A 262 1.88 -1.44 59.10
CA LEU A 262 0.99 -2.57 59.48
C LEU A 262 -0.48 -2.26 59.13
N GLU A 263 -1.24 -2.94 58.25
CA GLU A 263 -1.38 -4.34 57.78
C GLU A 263 -2.43 -4.32 56.60
N PRO A 264 -3.02 -5.42 56.07
CA PRO A 264 -2.61 -6.82 55.99
C PRO A 264 -2.67 -7.43 54.57
N ARG A 265 -2.06 -8.61 54.53
CA ARG A 265 -2.01 -9.67 53.52
C ARG A 265 -3.39 -10.33 53.35
N ASP A 266 -3.78 -10.65 52.11
CA ASP A 266 -4.36 -11.95 51.68
C ASP A 266 -5.25 -11.80 50.45
N ASN A 267 -4.82 -12.38 49.33
CA ASN A 267 -5.59 -13.38 48.58
C ASN A 267 -4.78 -13.87 47.37
N ALA A 268 -4.08 -14.98 47.60
CA ALA A 268 -3.67 -15.89 46.54
C ALA A 268 -4.91 -16.67 46.07
N ALA A 269 -5.13 -16.76 44.75
CA ALA A 269 -5.04 -18.03 44.01
C ALA A 269 -5.74 -17.98 42.63
N LEU A 270 -5.04 -18.53 41.62
CA LEU A 270 -5.53 -19.22 40.41
C LEU A 270 -6.23 -18.35 39.35
N SER A 271 -5.69 -18.12 38.15
CA SER A 271 -5.20 -19.09 37.14
C SER A 271 -4.22 -18.35 36.20
N ALA A 272 -2.94 -18.71 36.12
CA ALA A 272 -2.37 -19.67 35.17
C ALA A 272 -2.66 -19.41 33.67
N ARG A 273 -1.56 -19.13 32.93
CA ARG A 273 -1.29 -19.38 31.48
C ARG A 273 -1.93 -18.36 30.49
N ASP A 274 -1.22 -17.71 29.56
CA ASP A 274 0.08 -17.97 28.92
C ASP A 274 0.76 -16.67 28.39
N GLY A 275 2.10 -16.62 28.49
CA GLY A 275 3.06 -16.12 27.47
C GLY A 275 3.08 -14.62 27.17
N GLU A 276 3.80 -13.79 27.92
CA GLU A 276 5.22 -13.43 27.69
C GLU A 276 5.68 -13.39 26.22
N LEU A 277 5.66 -12.19 25.64
CA LEU A 277 6.63 -11.74 24.64
C LEU A 277 6.80 -10.22 24.72
N GLY A 278 7.21 -9.75 25.91
CA GLY A 278 7.79 -8.43 26.11
C GLY A 278 9.29 -8.53 25.93
N ARG A 279 9.78 -8.29 24.71
CA ARG A 279 11.22 -8.11 24.46
C ARG A 279 11.51 -6.63 24.55
N GLU A 280 11.86 -6.17 25.76
CA GLU A 280 12.63 -4.93 25.92
C GLU A 280 13.96 -5.12 25.20
N VAL A 281 14.12 -4.46 24.05
CA VAL A 281 15.43 -4.27 23.44
C VAL A 281 16.06 -3.09 24.18
N SER A 282 16.98 -3.42 25.08
CA SER A 282 17.88 -2.50 25.73
C SER A 282 18.83 -1.94 24.68
N ASP A 283 18.69 -0.65 24.35
CA ASP A 283 19.65 0.11 23.56
C ASP A 283 20.84 0.46 24.44
N ASP A 284 21.81 -0.45 24.51
CA ASP A 284 23.15 -0.20 25.04
C ASP A 284 24.18 -0.75 24.04
N ALA A 285 24.59 0.12 23.11
CA ALA A 285 25.80 -0.06 22.33
C ALA A 285 26.36 1.33 22.01
N GLY A 286 27.34 1.73 22.79
CA GLY A 286 28.19 2.87 22.47
C GLY A 286 28.96 2.63 21.18
N TYR A 287 28.96 3.64 20.32
CA TYR A 287 30.05 4.07 19.44
C TYR A 287 29.80 5.53 19.07
#